data_AF-A0A1V9V9N7-F1
#
_entry.id   AF-A0A1V9V9N7-F1
#
_cell.length_a   1.000
_cell.length_b   1.000
_cell.length_c   1.000
_cell.angle_alpha   90.00
_cell.angle_beta   90.00
_cell.angle_gamma   90.00
#
_symmetry.space_group_name_H-M   'P 1'
#
loop_
_entity.id
_entity.type
_entity.pdbx_description
1 polymer ?
#
loop_
_entity_poly.entity_id
_entity_poly.type
_entity_poly.pdbx_seq_one_letter_code
_entity_poly.pdbx_strand_id
1 'polypeptide(L)'
;NPHLKELRKNKNIELLVDSDNIAEVLSTKELVITASGGTLFEVLALKKDFINIEIVSNQNDITNFLEKKGVKTTIKAENLSLKELEKKIEYINKKDVYKKLDLKFSRDKLVKKILKEIK
;
A
#
# COMPACT_ATOMS: atom_id res chain seq x y z
N ASN A 1 -1.50 1.68 23.84
CA ASN A 1 -0.14 2.03 23.36
C ASN A 1 0.21 3.44 23.84
N PRO A 2 1.22 3.62 24.71
CA PRO A 2 1.60 4.92 25.29
C PRO A 2 2.05 5.96 24.23
N HIS A 3 2.62 5.52 23.11
CA HIS A 3 3.11 6.40 22.05
C HIS A 3 1.99 7.12 21.28
N LEU A 4 0.74 6.61 21.33
CA LEU A 4 -0.39 7.28 20.68
C LEU A 4 -0.71 8.64 21.29
N LYS A 5 -0.50 8.80 22.61
CA LYS A 5 -0.73 10.08 23.30
C LYS A 5 0.24 11.16 22.85
N GLU A 6 1.47 10.76 22.53
CA GLU A 6 2.52 11.66 22.06
C GLU A 6 2.25 12.09 20.61
N LEU A 7 1.90 11.15 19.73
CA LEU A 7 1.53 11.44 18.34
C LEU A 7 0.38 12.44 18.23
N ARG A 8 -0.66 12.30 19.07
CA ARG A 8 -1.82 13.22 19.10
C ARG A 8 -1.45 14.67 19.44
N LYS A 9 -0.31 14.92 20.09
CA LYS A 9 0.13 16.28 20.44
C LYS A 9 0.92 16.95 19.32
N ASN A 10 1.35 16.19 18.31
CA ASN A 10 2.12 16.73 17.20
C ASN A 10 1.19 17.41 16.19
N LYS A 11 1.36 18.72 15.97
CA LYS A 11 0.52 19.52 15.07
C LYS A 11 0.66 19.15 13.59
N ASN A 12 1.73 18.45 13.22
CA ASN A 12 1.98 18.01 11.85
C ASN A 12 1.42 16.60 11.58
N ILE A 13 0.80 15.96 12.58
CA ILE A 13 0.27 14.59 12.47
C ILE A 13 -1.22 14.61 12.77
N GLU A 14 -2.01 14.22 11.77
CA GLU A 14 -3.41 13.87 11.95
C GLU A 14 -3.49 12.37 12.26
N LEU A 15 -4.01 12.02 13.45
CA LEU A 15 -4.20 10.62 13.84
C LEU A 15 -5.68 10.24 13.75
N LEU A 16 -6.00 9.37 12.80
CA LEU A 16 -7.32 8.77 12.64
C LEU A 16 -7.29 7.34 13.20
N VAL A 17 -8.27 6.99 14.04
CA VAL A 17 -8.44 5.65 14.62
C VAL A 17 -9.86 5.21 14.29
N ASP A 18 -10.04 3.96 13.87
CA ASP A 18 -11.32 3.39 13.48
C ASP A 18 -12.04 4.24 12.41
N SER A 19 -11.31 4.61 11.35
CA SER A 19 -11.87 5.39 10.24
C SER A 19 -12.88 4.55 9.45
N ASP A 20 -14.11 5.03 9.36
CA ASP A 20 -15.19 4.40 8.60
C ASP A 20 -14.95 4.40 7.08
N ASN A 21 -14.07 5.28 6.58
CA ASN A 21 -13.79 5.41 5.14
C ASN A 21 -12.30 5.63 4.84
N ILE A 22 -11.50 4.56 4.97
CA ILE A 22 -10.07 4.60 4.65
C ILE A 22 -9.79 4.95 3.18
N ALA A 23 -10.66 4.52 2.25
CA ALA A 23 -10.47 4.76 0.82
C ALA A 23 -10.53 6.27 0.49
N GLU A 24 -11.44 7.01 1.11
CA GLU A 24 -11.51 8.47 0.97
C GLU A 24 -10.24 9.14 1.51
N VAL A 25 -9.78 8.76 2.70
CA VAL A 25 -8.52 9.29 3.26
C VAL A 25 -7.36 9.04 2.29
N LEU A 26 -7.20 7.80 1.83
CA LEU A 26 -6.14 7.41 0.89
C LEU A 26 -6.23 8.20 -0.44
N SER A 27 -7.44 8.48 -0.93
CA SER A 27 -7.66 9.21 -2.18
C SER A 27 -7.12 10.65 -2.13
N THR A 28 -7.04 11.26 -0.95
CA THR A 28 -6.49 12.61 -0.75
C THR A 28 -4.97 12.66 -0.65
N LYS A 29 -4.30 11.51 -0.52
CA LYS A 29 -2.84 11.46 -0.31
C LYS A 29 -2.10 11.25 -1.63
N GLU A 30 -0.89 11.79 -1.73
CA GLU A 30 0.01 11.59 -2.86
C GLU A 30 0.83 10.31 -2.69
N LEU A 31 1.47 10.17 -1.53
CA LEU A 31 2.26 9.01 -1.13
C LEU A 31 1.61 8.31 0.07
N VAL A 32 1.53 6.98 0.00
CA VAL A 32 0.99 6.13 1.08
C VAL A 32 2.05 5.14 1.55
N ILE A 33 2.31 5.11 2.86
CA ILE A 33 3.10 4.05 3.50
C ILE A 33 2.10 3.11 4.16
N THR A 34 2.09 1.83 3.74
CA THR A 34 1.06 0.89 4.18
C THR A 34 1.63 -0.50 4.45
N ALA A 35 0.95 -1.27 5.30
CA ALA A 35 1.27 -2.67 5.52
C ALA A 35 0.87 -3.52 4.30
N SER A 36 1.61 -4.60 4.07
CA SER A 36 1.23 -5.57 3.04
C SER A 36 -0.12 -6.22 3.41
N GLY A 37 -1.07 -6.22 2.48
CA GLY A 37 -2.39 -6.80 2.70
C GLY A 37 -3.46 -6.18 1.81
N GLY A 38 -4.72 -6.23 2.26
CA GLY A 38 -5.86 -5.64 1.55
C GLY A 38 -5.68 -4.15 1.27
N THR A 39 -5.17 -3.39 2.25
CA THR A 39 -4.93 -1.94 2.12
C THR A 39 -3.97 -1.61 0.98
N LEU A 40 -2.95 -2.43 0.72
CA LEU A 40 -2.09 -2.23 -0.44
C LEU A 40 -2.88 -2.34 -1.74
N PHE A 41 -3.80 -3.28 -1.87
CA PHE A 41 -4.63 -3.40 -3.08
C PHE A 41 -5.57 -2.22 -3.28
N GLU A 42 -6.07 -1.61 -2.20
CA GLU A 42 -6.82 -0.35 -2.27
C GLU A 42 -5.95 0.79 -2.80
N VAL A 43 -4.73 0.94 -2.28
CA VAL A 43 -3.73 1.91 -2.75
C VAL A 43 -3.40 1.71 -4.24
N LEU A 44 -3.22 0.46 -4.66
CA LEU A 44 -3.00 0.09 -6.06
C LEU A 44 -4.20 0.44 -6.95
N ALA A 45 -5.43 0.19 -6.49
CA ALA A 45 -6.65 0.52 -7.23
C ALA A 45 -6.83 2.04 -7.39
N LEU A 46 -6.44 2.81 -6.37
CA LEU A 46 -6.43 4.28 -6.39
C LEU A 46 -5.24 4.87 -7.16
N LYS A 47 -4.31 4.03 -7.65
CA LYS A 47 -3.10 4.45 -8.37
C LYS A 47 -2.27 5.48 -7.61
N LYS A 48 -2.13 5.28 -6.30
CA LYS A 48 -1.30 6.12 -5.44
C LYS A 48 0.13 5.64 -5.42
N ASP A 49 1.06 6.56 -5.25
CA ASP A 49 2.45 6.20 -4.95
C ASP A 49 2.50 5.56 -3.57
N PHE A 50 3.35 4.55 -3.41
CA PHE A 50 3.37 3.79 -2.17
C PHE A 50 4.70 3.17 -1.78
N ILE A 51 4.88 3.04 -0.47
CA ILE A 51 5.87 2.21 0.20
C ILE A 51 5.14 1.10 0.92
N ASN A 52 5.54 -0.14 0.65
CA ASN A 52 4.95 -1.32 1.26
C ASN A 52 5.78 -1.76 2.48
N ILE A 53 5.13 -2.02 3.61
CA ILE A 53 5.77 -2.53 4.82
C ILE A 53 5.41 -4.01 4.97
N GLU A 54 6.42 -4.88 4.89
CA GLU A 54 6.27 -6.31 5.17
C GLU A 54 6.42 -6.51 6.68
N ILE A 55 5.31 -6.84 7.35
CA ILE A 55 5.27 -6.97 8.82
C ILE A 55 5.57 -8.39 9.27
N VAL A 56 5.16 -9.38 8.47
CA VAL A 56 5.25 -10.81 8.80
C VAL A 56 5.64 -11.61 7.57
N SER A 57 6.40 -12.68 7.78
CA SER A 57 7.00 -13.50 6.71
C SER A 57 5.97 -14.23 5.82
N ASN A 58 4.72 -14.38 6.26
CA ASN A 58 3.66 -14.93 5.42
C ASN A 58 3.13 -13.93 4.37
N GLN A 59 3.54 -12.66 4.40
CA GLN A 59 3.23 -11.66 3.36
C GLN A 59 4.16 -11.74 2.13
N ASN A 60 5.03 -12.76 2.08
CA ASN A 60 5.96 -13.00 0.98
C ASN A 60 5.29 -12.95 -0.40
N ASP A 61 4.04 -13.38 -0.55
CA ASP A 61 3.35 -13.38 -1.84
C ASP A 61 3.14 -11.98 -2.43
N ILE A 62 2.88 -11.00 -1.57
CA ILE A 62 2.71 -9.60 -1.98
C ILE A 62 4.07 -9.01 -2.35
N THR A 63 5.10 -9.24 -1.53
CA THR A 63 6.47 -8.82 -1.84
C THR A 63 6.95 -9.42 -3.17
N ASN A 64 6.77 -10.73 -3.35
CA ASN A 64 7.09 -11.45 -4.58
C ASN A 64 6.30 -10.90 -5.79
N PHE A 65 5.03 -10.56 -5.60
CA PHE A 65 4.22 -9.93 -6.65
C PHE A 65 4.82 -8.58 -7.08
N LEU A 66 5.15 -7.70 -6.14
CA LEU A 66 5.74 -6.40 -6.42
C LEU A 66 7.10 -6.54 -7.11
N GLU A 67 7.96 -7.44 -6.63
CA GLU A 67 9.27 -7.72 -7.22
C GLU A 67 9.16 -8.25 -8.66
N LYS A 68 8.24 -9.19 -8.92
CA LYS A 68 7.94 -9.67 -10.28
C LYS A 68 7.48 -8.56 -11.22
N LYS A 69 6.86 -7.51 -10.68
CA LYS A 69 6.47 -6.30 -11.42
C LYS A 69 7.59 -5.27 -11.54
N GLY A 70 8.74 -5.52 -10.92
CA GLY A 70 9.91 -4.64 -10.91
C GLY A 70 9.79 -3.47 -9.92
N VAL A 71 8.85 -3.56 -8.98
CA VAL A 71 8.53 -2.51 -8.01
C VAL A 71 9.29 -2.79 -6.71
N LYS A 72 10.27 -1.95 -6.39
CA LYS A 72 11.19 -2.15 -5.25
C LYS A 72 10.86 -1.26 -4.05
N THR A 73 9.58 -1.07 -3.75
CA THR A 73 9.11 -0.18 -2.69
C THR A 73 8.92 -0.87 -1.34
N THR A 74 9.09 -2.19 -1.26
CA THR A 74 8.96 -2.93 0.00
C THR A 74 10.11 -2.63 0.96
N ILE A 75 9.77 -2.41 2.23
CA ILE A 75 10.65 -2.37 3.40
C ILE A 75 10.14 -3.42 4.39
N LYS A 76 11.02 -4.25 4.93
CA LYS A 76 10.63 -5.15 6.03
C LYS A 76 10.55 -4.37 7.34
N ALA A 77 9.58 -4.67 8.19
CA ALA A 77 9.33 -3.92 9.41
C ALA A 77 10.57 -3.82 10.32
N GLU A 78 11.38 -4.89 10.41
CA GLU A 78 12.64 -4.89 11.18
C GLU A 78 13.71 -3.94 10.64
N ASN A 79 13.60 -3.55 9.36
CA ASN A 79 14.52 -2.64 8.69
C ASN A 79 13.96 -1.22 8.53
N LEU A 80 12.76 -0.95 9.08
CA LEU A 80 12.12 0.35 8.96
C LEU A 80 12.96 1.42 9.68
N SER A 81 13.48 2.36 8.90
CA SER A 81 14.25 3.50 9.37
C SER A 81 14.04 4.70 8.47
N LEU A 82 14.36 5.90 8.97
CA LEU A 82 14.30 7.13 8.16
C LEU A 82 15.14 7.01 6.88
N LYS A 83 16.36 6.47 7.00
CA LYS A 83 17.27 6.27 5.87
C LYS A 83 16.70 5.33 4.81
N GLU A 84 16.04 4.25 5.23
CA GLU A 84 15.39 3.34 4.28
C GLU A 84 14.17 3.99 3.62
N LEU A 85 13.38 4.76 4.36
CA LEU A 85 12.26 5.53 3.80
C LEU A 85 12.72 6.54 2.75
N GLU A 86 13.74 7.33 3.05
CA GLU A 86 14.32 8.31 2.12
C GLU A 86 14.78 7.66 0.81
N LYS A 87 15.48 6.52 0.90
CA LYS A 87 15.90 5.75 -0.29
C LYS A 87 14.70 5.29 -1.14
N LYS A 88 13.60 4.87 -0.51
CA LYS A 88 12.40 4.45 -1.25
C LYS A 88 11.71 5.64 -1.90
N ILE A 89 11.60 6.77 -1.21
CA ILE A 89 11.05 8.01 -1.77
C ILE A 89 11.88 8.46 -2.98
N GLU A 90 13.21 8.45 -2.86
CA GLU A 90 14.10 8.79 -3.98
C GLU A 90 13.91 7.84 -5.17
N TYR A 91 13.74 6.54 -4.91
CA TYR A 91 13.44 5.56 -5.95
C TYR A 91 12.11 5.83 -6.68
N ILE A 92 11.06 6.17 -5.94
CA ILE A 92 9.72 6.48 -6.49
C ILE A 92 9.80 7.73 -7.38
N ASN A 93 10.52 8.77 -6.96
CA ASN A 93 10.60 10.04 -7.67
C ASN A 93 11.43 10.00 -8.97
N LYS A 94 12.23 8.95 -9.21
CA LYS A 94 13.13 8.87 -10.39
C LYS A 94 12.41 8.65 -11.71
N LYS A 95 11.31 7.90 -11.72
CA LYS A 95 10.52 7.54 -12.91
C LYS A 95 9.19 6.95 -12.47
N ASP A 96 8.24 6.79 -13.39
CA ASP A 96 7.04 5.99 -13.13
C ASP A 96 7.43 4.52 -12.89
N VAL A 97 7.66 4.17 -11.62
CA VAL A 97 8.03 2.82 -11.16
C VAL A 97 6.83 1.88 -11.14
N TYR A 98 5.61 2.43 -11.25
CA TYR A 98 4.35 1.70 -11.13
C TYR A 98 3.71 1.36 -12.47
N LYS A 99 4.25 1.85 -13.60
CA LYS A 99 3.76 1.62 -14.96
C LYS A 99 3.35 0.17 -15.30
N LYS A 100 4.00 -0.83 -14.69
CA LYS A 100 3.75 -2.27 -14.94
C LYS A 100 2.72 -2.89 -13.98
N LEU A 101 2.28 -2.15 -12.97
CA LEU A 101 1.21 -2.55 -12.05
C LEU A 101 -0.12 -2.29 -12.72
N ASP A 102 -0.76 -3.37 -13.13
CA ASP A 102 -2.13 -3.35 -13.64
C ASP A 102 -2.92 -4.43 -12.91
N LEU A 103 -3.96 -4.00 -12.21
CA LEU A 103 -4.93 -4.90 -11.58
C LEU A 103 -5.93 -5.32 -12.66
N LYS A 104 -5.61 -6.43 -13.34
CA LYS A 104 -6.45 -6.97 -14.44
C LYS A 104 -7.84 -7.48 -14.00
N PHE A 105 -8.22 -7.29 -12.74
CA PHE A 105 -9.42 -7.84 -12.12
C PHE A 105 -10.41 -6.72 -11.80
N SER A 106 -11.68 -6.92 -12.15
CA SER A 106 -12.77 -6.00 -11.83
C SER A 106 -13.98 -6.78 -11.34
N ARG A 107 -14.86 -6.11 -10.57
CA ARG A 107 -16.15 -6.67 -10.12
C ARG A 107 -16.90 -7.31 -11.28
N ASP A 108 -16.99 -6.62 -12.41
CA ASP A 108 -17.77 -7.10 -13.56
C ASP A 108 -17.14 -8.34 -14.22
N LYS A 109 -15.80 -8.45 -14.22
CA LYS A 109 -15.11 -9.68 -14.65
C LYS A 109 -15.41 -10.84 -13.71
N LEU A 110 -15.47 -10.60 -12.41
CA LEU A 110 -15.80 -11.62 -11.42
C LEU A 110 -17.24 -12.10 -11.59
N VAL A 111 -18.21 -11.19 -11.67
CA VAL A 111 -19.63 -11.52 -11.88
C VAL A 111 -19.81 -12.35 -13.15
N LYS A 112 -19.17 -11.94 -14.26
CA LYS A 112 -19.20 -12.70 -15.52
C LYS A 112 -18.63 -14.12 -15.39
N LYS A 113 -17.59 -14.32 -14.57
CA LYS A 113 -17.03 -15.66 -14.32
C LYS A 113 -17.98 -16.51 -13.49
N ILE A 114 -18.51 -15.99 -12.40
CA ILE A 114 -19.46 -16.70 -11.54
C ILE A 114 -20.68 -17.16 -12.36
N LEU A 115 -21.25 -16.27 -13.17
CA LEU A 115 -22.39 -16.58 -14.03
C LEU A 115 -22.12 -17.67 -15.08
N LYS A 116 -20.86 -17.92 -15.45
CA LYS A 116 -20.50 -19.00 -16.39
C LYS A 116 -20.42 -20.35 -15.72
N GLU A 117 -20.01 -20.41 -14.46
CA GLU A 117 -19.84 -21.67 -13.72
C GLU A 117 -21.17 -22.22 -13.17
N ILE A 118 -22.16 -21.33 -12.98
CA ILE A 118 -23.49 -21.71 -12.47
C ILE A 118 -24.54 -21.95 -13.57
N LYS A 119 -24.16 -21.76 -14.84
CA LYS A 119 -25.02 -22.02 -16.01
C LYS A 119 -24.60 -23.33 -16.67
#